data_AF-E9KH32-F1
#
_entry.id   AF-E9KH32-F1
#
_cell.length_a   1.000
_cell.length_b   1.000
_cell.length_c   1.000
_cell.angle_alpha   90.00
_cell.angle_beta   90.00
_cell.angle_gamma   90.00
#
_symmetry.space_group_name_H-M   'P 1'
#
loop_
_entity.id
_entity.type
_entity.pdbx_description
1 polymer ?
#
loop_
_entity_poly.entity_id
_entity_poly.type
_entity_poly.pdbx_seq_one_letter_code
_entity_poly.pdbx_strand_id
1 'polypeptide(L)'
;RQLEGEIAEEWNVDNMDSLLPLVKDVITFDMKHSAEIQACDLLMEIDRLDLLTQHMDQSNYPRVCLYLIGCASYVVEPESTQILQGVLDTYLKFGEHPRALLVAMQLHDKTKCEEVFNACTDPLIKKQLCYMLARQYIPLDVEDEDLRTILLNAHINDHFLSLGREL
;
A
#
# COMPACT_ATOMS: atom_id res chain seq x y z
N ARG A 1 -20.43 8.86 -14.69
CA ARG A 1 -19.42 9.15 -15.74
C ARG A 1 -19.40 10.60 -16.19
N GLN A 2 -20.54 11.22 -16.51
CA GLN A 2 -20.51 12.61 -16.99
C GLN A 2 -20.33 13.62 -15.84
N LEU A 3 -20.87 13.33 -14.66
CA LEU A 3 -20.82 14.21 -13.50
C LEU A 3 -19.39 14.35 -12.93
N GLU A 4 -18.66 13.25 -12.82
CA GLU A 4 -17.30 13.19 -12.27
C GLU A 4 -16.34 14.01 -13.15
N GLY A 5 -16.44 13.86 -14.48
CA GLY A 5 -15.68 14.67 -15.42
C GLY A 5 -16.07 16.16 -15.37
N GLU A 6 -17.35 16.48 -15.30
CA GLU A 6 -17.82 17.88 -15.14
C GLU A 6 -17.31 18.50 -13.83
N ILE A 7 -17.30 17.75 -12.73
CA ILE A 7 -16.76 18.20 -11.44
C ILE A 7 -15.25 18.48 -11.56
N ALA A 8 -14.50 17.58 -12.21
CA ALA A 8 -13.06 17.76 -12.40
C ALA A 8 -12.75 18.96 -13.29
N GLU A 9 -13.52 19.19 -14.36
CA GLU A 9 -13.37 20.36 -15.25
C GLU A 9 -13.66 21.68 -14.53
N GLU A 10 -14.67 21.72 -13.65
CA GLU A 10 -15.06 22.91 -12.89
C GLU A 10 -14.24 23.10 -11.59
N TRP A 11 -13.33 22.17 -11.28
CA TRP A 11 -12.51 22.22 -10.06
C TRP A 11 -11.42 23.29 -10.17
N ASN A 12 -11.64 24.41 -9.49
CA ASN A 12 -10.68 25.52 -9.42
C ASN A 12 -10.70 26.19 -8.03
N VAL A 13 -9.76 27.11 -7.80
CA VAL A 13 -9.59 27.80 -6.51
C VAL A 13 -10.84 28.56 -6.06
N ASP A 14 -11.66 29.05 -6.99
CA ASP A 14 -12.86 29.83 -6.68
C ASP A 14 -14.05 28.94 -6.30
N ASN A 15 -14.14 27.74 -6.90
CA ASN A 15 -15.29 26.85 -6.77
C ASN A 15 -15.03 25.64 -5.84
N MET A 16 -13.77 25.30 -5.53
CA MET A 16 -13.41 24.09 -4.80
C MET A 16 -14.14 23.92 -3.46
N ASP A 17 -14.31 24.99 -2.69
CA ASP A 17 -14.96 24.93 -1.37
C ASP A 17 -16.46 24.62 -1.48
N SER A 18 -17.08 25.10 -2.55
CA SER A 18 -18.50 24.84 -2.85
C SER A 18 -18.75 23.45 -3.44
N LEU A 19 -17.78 22.92 -4.19
CA LEU A 19 -17.85 21.60 -4.81
C LEU A 19 -17.41 20.48 -3.85
N LEU A 20 -16.60 20.78 -2.84
CA LEU A 20 -16.07 19.78 -1.91
C LEU A 20 -17.15 18.91 -1.22
N PRO A 21 -18.31 19.46 -0.77
CA PRO A 21 -19.39 18.64 -0.24
C PRO A 21 -19.95 17.67 -1.30
N LEU A 22 -20.13 18.13 -2.54
CA LEU A 22 -20.61 17.30 -3.64
C LEU A 22 -19.62 16.18 -3.97
N VAL A 23 -18.32 16.48 -4.01
CA VAL A 23 -17.26 15.47 -4.20
C VAL A 23 -17.38 14.39 -3.13
N LYS A 24 -17.49 14.75 -1.84
CA LYS A 24 -17.62 13.76 -0.76
C LYS A 24 -18.85 12.87 -0.90
N ASP A 25 -19.98 13.43 -1.34
CA ASP A 25 -21.19 12.67 -1.58
C ASP A 25 -21.02 11.68 -2.75
N VAL A 26 -20.38 12.11 -3.83
CA VAL A 26 -20.05 11.26 -5.00
C VAL A 26 -19.12 10.12 -4.60
N ILE A 27 -18.00 10.42 -3.92
CA ILE A 27 -17.05 9.39 -3.48
C ILE A 27 -17.70 8.38 -2.54
N THR A 28 -18.55 8.85 -1.62
CA THR A 28 -19.30 7.96 -0.72
C THR A 28 -20.26 7.05 -1.49
N PHE A 29 -20.92 7.59 -2.51
CA PHE A 29 -21.82 6.82 -3.36
C PHE A 29 -21.05 5.76 -4.15
N ASP A 30 -19.98 6.15 -4.83
CA ASP A 30 -19.17 5.27 -5.68
C ASP A 30 -18.54 4.13 -4.89
N MET A 31 -17.99 4.44 -3.72
CA MET A 31 -17.38 3.46 -2.81
C MET A 31 -18.38 2.42 -2.29
N LYS A 32 -19.67 2.76 -2.22
CA LYS A 32 -20.75 1.84 -1.82
C LYS A 32 -21.32 1.01 -2.95
N HIS A 33 -21.14 1.44 -4.20
CA HIS A 33 -21.72 0.81 -5.39
C HIS A 33 -20.66 0.16 -6.28
N SER A 34 -19.52 -0.22 -5.71
CA SER A 34 -18.42 -0.90 -6.42
C SER A 34 -17.88 -0.09 -7.60
N ALA A 35 -17.89 1.23 -7.49
CA ALA A 35 -17.33 2.18 -8.45
C ALA A 35 -16.07 2.85 -7.89
N GLU A 36 -15.26 2.11 -7.13
CA GLU A 36 -14.14 2.69 -6.37
C GLU A 36 -13.03 3.22 -7.27
N ILE A 37 -12.90 2.66 -8.48
CA ILE A 37 -11.92 3.11 -9.47
C ILE A 37 -12.30 4.51 -9.97
N GLN A 38 -13.58 4.74 -10.23
CA GLN A 38 -14.09 6.05 -10.65
C GLN A 38 -13.87 7.10 -9.56
N ALA A 39 -14.09 6.74 -8.30
CA ALA A 39 -13.78 7.58 -7.16
C ALA A 39 -12.27 7.91 -7.08
N CYS A 40 -11.39 6.93 -7.31
CA CYS A 40 -9.95 7.16 -7.37
C CYS A 40 -9.57 8.11 -8.51
N ASP A 41 -10.10 7.90 -9.72
CA ASP A 41 -9.79 8.73 -10.88
C ASP A 41 -10.19 10.19 -10.64
N LEU A 42 -11.42 10.43 -10.15
CA LEU A 42 -11.88 11.77 -9.81
C LEU A 42 -10.94 12.43 -8.78
N LEU A 43 -10.57 11.72 -7.71
CA LEU A 43 -9.72 12.27 -6.66
C LEU A 43 -8.27 12.50 -7.09
N MET A 44 -7.76 11.72 -8.04
CA MET A 44 -6.46 11.98 -8.66
C MET A 44 -6.53 13.24 -9.52
N GLU A 45 -7.58 13.41 -10.34
CA GLU A 45 -7.73 14.58 -11.22
C GLU A 45 -7.81 15.91 -10.45
N ILE A 46 -8.46 15.91 -9.28
CA ILE A 46 -8.59 17.12 -8.44
C ILE A 46 -7.52 17.27 -7.35
N ASP A 47 -6.51 16.37 -7.32
CA ASP A 47 -5.42 16.33 -6.33
C ASP A 47 -5.93 16.24 -4.86
N ARG A 48 -6.94 15.39 -4.62
CA ARG A 48 -7.57 15.18 -3.29
C ARG A 48 -7.65 13.72 -2.87
N LEU A 49 -6.61 12.96 -3.15
CA LEU A 49 -6.47 11.56 -2.72
C LEU A 49 -6.57 11.38 -1.18
N ASP A 50 -6.33 12.45 -0.40
CA ASP A 50 -6.49 12.46 1.06
C ASP A 50 -7.89 12.00 1.51
N LEU A 51 -8.91 12.25 0.70
CA LEU A 51 -10.30 11.92 1.00
C LEU A 51 -10.57 10.41 0.97
N LEU A 52 -9.83 9.62 0.19
CA LEU A 52 -10.05 8.17 0.05
C LEU A 52 -10.03 7.43 1.39
N THR A 53 -9.13 7.84 2.30
CA THR A 53 -8.89 7.17 3.59
C THR A 53 -10.16 7.07 4.45
N GLN A 54 -11.09 8.01 4.28
CA GLN A 54 -12.35 8.08 5.02
C GLN A 54 -13.43 7.14 4.46
N HIS A 55 -13.28 6.69 3.21
CA HIS A 55 -14.25 5.88 2.49
C HIS A 55 -13.78 4.43 2.24
N MET A 56 -12.55 4.09 2.65
CA MET A 56 -12.01 2.73 2.57
C MET A 56 -12.42 1.85 3.75
N ASP A 57 -12.89 0.65 3.44
CA ASP A 57 -13.26 -0.42 4.37
C ASP A 57 -12.72 -1.78 3.92
N GLN A 58 -12.94 -2.83 4.72
CA GLN A 58 -12.46 -4.20 4.47
C GLN A 58 -12.89 -4.78 3.11
N SER A 59 -14.01 -4.31 2.56
CA SER A 59 -14.60 -4.83 1.33
C SER A 59 -14.00 -4.21 0.07
N ASN A 60 -13.47 -2.99 0.17
CA ASN A 60 -13.05 -2.20 -0.98
C ASN A 60 -11.55 -1.87 -1.02
N TYR A 61 -10.85 -1.79 0.13
CA TYR A 61 -9.43 -1.43 0.16
C TYR A 61 -8.54 -2.32 -0.73
N PRO A 62 -8.78 -3.65 -0.90
CA PRO A 62 -7.89 -4.45 -1.72
C PRO A 62 -7.93 -4.05 -3.19
N ARG A 63 -9.11 -3.62 -3.69
CA ARG A 63 -9.29 -3.15 -5.06
C ARG A 63 -8.65 -1.77 -5.24
N VAL A 64 -8.92 -0.86 -4.30
CA VAL A 64 -8.39 0.51 -4.31
C VAL A 64 -6.86 0.50 -4.25
N CYS A 65 -6.26 -0.20 -3.29
CA CYS A 65 -4.80 -0.26 -3.15
C CYS A 65 -4.13 -0.89 -4.38
N LEU A 66 -4.69 -1.96 -4.94
CA LEU A 66 -4.16 -2.58 -6.15
C LEU A 66 -4.19 -1.61 -7.34
N TYR A 67 -5.29 -0.88 -7.50
CA TYR A 67 -5.43 0.12 -8.55
C TYR A 67 -4.40 1.23 -8.39
N LEU A 68 -4.29 1.82 -7.20
CA LEU A 68 -3.35 2.91 -6.90
C LEU A 68 -1.89 2.52 -7.10
N ILE A 69 -1.48 1.30 -6.73
CA ILE A 69 -0.11 0.80 -7.02
C ILE A 69 0.12 0.72 -8.53
N GLY A 70 -0.88 0.29 -9.30
CA GLY A 70 -0.85 0.31 -10.75
C GLY A 70 -0.63 1.72 -11.29
N CYS A 71 -1.44 2.69 -10.84
CA CYS A 71 -1.33 4.09 -11.23
C CYS A 71 0.04 4.69 -10.89
N ALA A 72 0.58 4.40 -9.70
CA ALA A 72 1.88 4.91 -9.27
C ALA A 72 3.03 4.53 -10.21
N SER A 73 2.88 3.45 -11.00
CA SER A 73 3.89 3.03 -11.99
C SER A 73 3.91 3.92 -13.26
N TYR A 74 2.85 4.70 -13.49
CA TYR A 74 2.70 5.56 -14.67
C TYR A 74 2.78 7.05 -14.34
N VAL A 75 2.92 7.38 -13.06
CA VAL A 75 2.99 8.74 -12.54
C VAL A 75 4.44 9.06 -12.17
N VAL A 76 4.85 10.31 -12.34
CA VAL A 76 6.20 10.77 -12.01
C VAL A 76 6.33 11.14 -10.53
N GLU A 77 7.55 11.18 -10.01
CA GLU A 77 7.82 11.74 -8.69
C GLU A 77 7.50 13.25 -8.67
N PRO A 78 6.97 13.80 -7.55
CA PRO A 78 6.78 13.16 -6.24
C PRO A 78 5.45 12.43 -6.06
N GLU A 79 4.53 12.53 -7.01
CA GLU A 79 3.15 12.04 -6.88
C GLU A 79 3.08 10.51 -6.75
N SER A 80 3.90 9.79 -7.52
CA SER A 80 4.04 8.33 -7.37
C SER A 80 4.40 7.92 -5.93
N THR A 81 5.34 8.63 -5.31
CA THR A 81 5.74 8.40 -3.91
C THR A 81 4.57 8.68 -2.96
N GLN A 82 3.81 9.75 -3.16
CA GLN A 82 2.65 10.09 -2.32
C GLN A 82 1.55 9.03 -2.39
N ILE A 83 1.26 8.53 -3.59
CA ILE A 83 0.29 7.44 -3.81
C ILE A 83 0.74 6.19 -3.05
N LEU A 84 2.00 5.76 -3.24
CA LEU A 84 2.54 4.59 -2.56
C LEU A 84 2.56 4.74 -1.03
N GLN A 85 2.82 5.95 -0.52
CA GLN A 85 2.73 6.23 0.92
C GLN A 85 1.30 6.08 1.45
N GLY A 86 0.30 6.63 0.77
CA GLY A 86 -1.10 6.44 1.16
C GLY A 86 -1.54 4.97 1.14
N VAL A 87 -1.05 4.19 0.16
CA VAL A 87 -1.30 2.75 0.08
C VAL A 87 -0.63 2.00 1.24
N LEU A 88 0.61 2.34 1.58
CA LEU A 88 1.34 1.76 2.71
C LEU A 88 0.56 1.95 4.02
N ASP A 89 0.13 3.19 4.30
CA ASP A 89 -0.61 3.53 5.51
C ASP A 89 -1.94 2.78 5.57
N THR A 90 -2.60 2.63 4.42
CA THR A 90 -3.85 1.87 4.30
C THR A 90 -3.62 0.39 4.61
N TYR A 91 -2.58 -0.24 4.06
CA TYR A 91 -2.29 -1.65 4.37
C TYR A 91 -1.95 -1.85 5.86
N LEU A 92 -1.22 -0.92 6.48
CA LEU A 92 -0.96 -0.97 7.92
C LEU A 92 -2.25 -0.85 8.74
N LYS A 93 -3.15 0.07 8.36
CA LYS A 93 -4.48 0.22 9.00
C LYS A 93 -5.31 -1.06 8.97
N PHE A 94 -5.23 -1.84 7.90
CA PHE A 94 -5.95 -3.11 7.75
C PHE A 94 -5.15 -4.35 8.21
N GLY A 95 -3.92 -4.18 8.75
CA GLY A 95 -3.10 -5.28 9.26
C GLY A 95 -2.43 -6.15 8.18
N GLU A 96 -2.35 -5.67 6.95
CA GLU A 96 -1.77 -6.37 5.79
C GLU A 96 -0.25 -6.17 5.71
N HIS A 97 0.46 -6.60 6.76
CA HIS A 97 1.90 -6.37 6.91
C HIS A 97 2.76 -6.87 5.74
N PRO A 98 2.53 -8.06 5.13
CA PRO A 98 3.33 -8.50 3.98
C PRO A 98 3.18 -7.58 2.77
N ARG A 99 1.96 -7.08 2.50
CA ARG A 99 1.69 -6.16 1.38
C ARG A 99 2.25 -4.77 1.67
N ALA A 100 2.09 -4.29 2.91
CA ALA A 100 2.73 -3.05 3.36
C ALA A 100 4.25 -3.11 3.16
N LEU A 101 4.89 -4.22 3.51
CA LEU A 101 6.34 -4.38 3.37
C LEU A 101 6.78 -4.32 1.90
N LEU A 102 6.02 -4.93 0.98
CA LEU A 102 6.32 -4.84 -0.46
C LEU A 102 6.28 -3.39 -0.96
N VAL A 103 5.29 -2.61 -0.50
CA VAL A 103 5.18 -1.18 -0.86
C VAL A 103 6.33 -0.37 -0.25
N ALA A 104 6.71 -0.63 1.01
CA ALA A 104 7.86 0.01 1.64
C ALA A 104 9.18 -0.28 0.90
N MET A 105 9.35 -1.52 0.42
CA MET A 105 10.49 -1.90 -0.43
C MET A 105 10.48 -1.18 -1.77
N GLN A 106 9.30 -1.03 -2.39
CA GLN A 106 9.13 -0.30 -3.65
C GLN A 106 9.45 1.20 -3.50
N LEU A 107 9.16 1.77 -2.33
CA LEU A 107 9.55 3.14 -1.96
C LEU A 107 11.05 3.29 -1.71
N HIS A 108 11.82 2.20 -1.67
CA HIS A 108 13.23 2.16 -1.28
C HIS A 108 13.50 2.80 0.09
N ASP A 109 12.50 2.79 0.98
CA ASP A 109 12.58 3.41 2.30
C ASP A 109 12.80 2.34 3.37
N LYS A 110 14.05 2.26 3.84
CA LYS A 110 14.45 1.33 4.89
C LYS A 110 13.72 1.59 6.21
N THR A 111 13.50 2.86 6.56
CA THR A 111 12.86 3.22 7.82
C THR A 111 11.42 2.72 7.86
N LYS A 112 10.70 2.84 6.74
CA LYS A 112 9.35 2.27 6.59
C LYS A 112 9.33 0.75 6.62
N CYS A 113 10.34 0.09 6.06
CA CYS A 113 10.46 -1.36 6.19
C CYS A 113 10.58 -1.79 7.66
N GLU A 114 11.37 -1.05 8.46
CA GLU A 114 11.50 -1.27 9.91
C GLU A 114 10.20 -1.00 10.66
N GLU A 115 9.48 0.07 10.33
CA GLU A 115 8.17 0.40 10.90
C GLU A 115 7.14 -0.71 10.65
N VAL A 116 7.02 -1.20 9.40
CA VAL A 116 6.11 -2.29 9.05
C VAL A 116 6.47 -3.58 9.79
N PHE A 117 7.76 -3.88 9.89
CA PHE A 117 8.25 -5.06 10.60
C PHE A 117 7.91 -5.01 12.10
N ASN A 118 8.10 -3.84 12.72
CA ASN A 118 7.81 -3.62 14.14
C ASN A 118 6.32 -3.59 14.45
N ALA A 119 5.49 -3.09 13.52
CA ALA A 119 4.03 -3.10 13.65
C ALA A 119 3.45 -4.52 13.68
N CYS A 120 4.11 -5.49 13.03
CA CYS A 120 3.66 -6.87 13.00
C CYS A 120 3.85 -7.55 14.37
N THR A 121 2.75 -7.99 15.00
CA THR A 121 2.80 -8.70 16.28
C THR A 121 2.82 -10.22 16.12
N ASP A 122 2.38 -10.74 14.98
CA ASP A 122 2.31 -12.19 14.72
C ASP A 122 3.71 -12.75 14.43
N PRO A 123 4.22 -13.69 15.25
CA PRO A 123 5.55 -14.26 15.08
C PRO A 123 5.69 -15.06 13.77
N LEU A 124 4.62 -15.71 13.29
CA LEU A 124 4.66 -16.47 12.04
C LEU A 124 4.81 -15.52 10.86
N ILE A 125 4.02 -14.44 10.84
CA ILE A 125 4.11 -13.42 9.79
C ILE A 125 5.47 -12.72 9.85
N LYS A 126 5.98 -12.38 11.03
CA LYS A 126 7.33 -11.81 11.20
C LYS A 126 8.42 -12.68 10.57
N LYS A 127 8.38 -14.00 10.74
CA LYS A 127 9.31 -14.91 10.06
C LYS A 127 9.18 -14.81 8.53
N GLN A 128 7.96 -14.71 7.99
CA GLN A 128 7.75 -14.50 6.55
C GLN A 128 8.32 -13.15 6.07
N LEU A 129 8.14 -12.07 6.85
CA LEU A 129 8.73 -10.77 6.55
C LEU A 129 10.27 -10.83 6.53
N CYS A 130 10.89 -11.58 7.46
CA CYS A 130 12.33 -11.81 7.46
C CYS A 130 12.78 -12.50 6.16
N TYR A 131 12.09 -13.52 5.67
CA TYR A 131 12.44 -14.15 4.39
C TYR A 131 12.32 -13.18 3.20
N MET A 132 11.31 -12.30 3.21
CA MET A 132 11.15 -11.28 2.17
C MET A 132 12.31 -10.27 2.19
N LEU A 133 12.69 -9.78 3.37
CA LEU A 133 13.82 -8.87 3.57
C LEU A 133 15.15 -9.52 3.20
N ALA A 134 15.37 -10.76 3.63
CA ALA A 134 16.57 -11.53 3.32
C ALA A 134 16.75 -11.73 1.82
N ARG A 135 15.65 -11.98 1.10
CA ARG A 135 15.65 -12.10 -0.37
C ARG A 135 16.00 -10.79 -1.07
N GLN A 136 15.57 -9.66 -0.53
CA GLN A 136 15.87 -8.33 -1.07
C GLN A 136 17.18 -7.74 -0.52
N TYR A 137 17.91 -8.49 0.31
CA TYR A 137 19.15 -8.05 0.96
C TYR A 137 19.00 -6.75 1.76
N ILE A 138 17.83 -6.52 2.36
CA ILE A 138 17.58 -5.36 3.22
C ILE A 138 17.98 -5.73 4.66
N PRO A 139 19.06 -5.15 5.20
CA PRO A 139 19.54 -5.52 6.53
C PRO A 139 18.65 -4.90 7.60
N LEU A 140 18.17 -5.70 8.53
CA LEU A 140 17.37 -5.24 9.67
C LEU A 140 18.01 -5.80 10.95
N ASP A 141 18.16 -4.95 11.96
CA ASP A 141 18.73 -5.38 13.24
C ASP A 141 17.62 -5.90 14.14
N VAL A 142 17.74 -7.16 14.56
CA VAL A 142 16.75 -7.86 15.38
C VAL A 142 17.44 -8.56 16.53
N GLU A 143 16.89 -8.38 17.73
CA GLU A 143 17.40 -9.01 18.96
C GLU A 143 17.09 -10.53 18.99
N ASP A 144 16.04 -10.95 18.30
CA ASP A 144 15.62 -12.35 18.24
C ASP A 144 16.56 -13.16 17.33
N GLU A 145 17.26 -14.14 17.92
CA GLU A 145 18.24 -14.98 17.23
C GLU A 145 17.63 -15.85 16.11
N ASP A 146 16.37 -16.30 16.25
CA ASP A 146 15.70 -17.07 15.19
C ASP A 146 15.46 -16.16 13.97
N LEU A 147 14.95 -14.96 14.20
CA LEU A 147 14.70 -13.97 13.13
C LEU A 147 16.00 -13.53 12.46
N ARG A 148 17.06 -13.34 13.25
CA ARG A 148 18.40 -13.03 12.74
C ARG A 148 18.95 -14.14 11.85
N THR A 149 18.79 -15.40 12.26
CA THR A 149 19.22 -16.57 11.48
C THR A 149 18.51 -16.64 10.12
N ILE A 150 17.20 -16.33 10.10
CA ILE A 150 16.42 -16.25 8.85
C ILE A 150 16.93 -15.11 7.96
N LEU A 151 17.15 -13.91 8.51
CA LEU A 151 17.64 -12.75 7.76
C LEU A 151 19.02 -12.98 7.12
N LEU A 152 19.87 -13.77 7.77
CA LEU A 152 21.19 -14.17 7.27
C LEU A 152 21.12 -15.27 6.20
N ASN A 153 19.92 -15.73 5.82
CA ASN A 153 19.72 -16.81 4.85
C ASN A 153 20.44 -18.13 5.23
N ALA A 154 20.68 -18.36 6.52
CA ALA A 154 21.48 -19.50 6.99
C ALA A 154 20.85 -20.85 6.64
N HIS A 155 19.51 -20.93 6.59
CA HIS A 155 18.77 -22.16 6.30
C HIS A 155 18.73 -22.56 4.81
N ILE A 156 19.14 -21.70 3.88
CA ILE A 156 19.02 -21.97 2.43
C ILE A 156 19.76 -23.25 2.05
N ASN A 157 20.97 -23.45 2.58
CA ASN A 157 21.78 -24.62 2.24
C ASN A 157 21.13 -25.91 2.73
N ASP A 158 20.65 -25.93 3.97
CA ASP A 158 19.97 -27.10 4.56
C ASP A 158 18.69 -27.44 3.79
N HIS A 159 17.88 -26.44 3.44
CA HIS A 159 16.67 -26.64 2.64
C HIS A 159 16.99 -27.17 1.24
N PHE A 160 18.03 -26.65 0.59
CA PHE A 160 18.47 -27.11 -0.72
C PHE A 160 18.97 -28.57 -0.68
N LEU A 161 19.71 -28.95 0.36
CA LEU A 161 20.16 -30.32 0.57
C LEU A 161 18.99 -31.27 0.86
N SER A 162 17.99 -30.85 1.64
CA SER A 162 16.79 -31.65 1.90
C SER A 162 16.00 -31.89 0.61
N LEU A 163 15.79 -30.84 -0.19
CA LEU A 163 15.12 -30.94 -1.49
C LEU A 163 15.82 -31.96 -2.41
N GLY A 164 17.15 -31.92 -2.48
CA GLY A 164 17.92 -32.87 -3.28
C GLY A 164 17.91 -34.31 -2.74
N ARG A 165 17.54 -34.54 -1.47
CA ARG A 165 17.34 -35.88 -0.91
C ARG A 165 15.94 -36.43 -1.15
N GLU A 166 14.94 -35.56 -1.29
CA GLU A 166 13.54 -35.93 -1.44
C GLU A 166 13.10 -36.10 -2.91
N LEU A 167 13.88 -35.58 -3.86
CA LEU A 167 13.72 -35.78 -5.32
C LEU A 167 14.35 -37.09 -5.79
#